data_AF-A0A9Q0P9E4-F1
#
_entry.id   AF-A0A9Q0P9E4-F1
#
_cell.length_a   1.000
_cell.length_b   1.000
_cell.length_c   1.000
_cell.angle_alpha   90.00
_cell.angle_beta   90.00
_cell.angle_gamma   90.00
#
_symmetry.space_group_name_H-M   'P 1'
#
loop_
_entity.id
_entity.type
_entity.pdbx_description
1 polymer ?
#
loop_
_entity_poly.entity_id
_entity_poly.type
_entity_poly.pdbx_seq_one_letter_code
_entity_poly.pdbx_strand_id
1 'polypeptide(L)'
;MVDVQMGEAETFAFQAEINQLLSLIINTFYSNKEIFLRELISNSSDALDKIRFESLTDKSKLDAQPELFIRLVPDKTNNTLSIIDSGIGMTKADLVNNLGTIARSGTKEFMEALQAGADVSMIGQFGVGFYSAYLVAERVVVTTKHNDDEQYVWESQAGGSFTTTEKEVSDDEDDEPKKEKEGDIEEVDEEKESKSKKKKIKEVSHEWQLINKQKPIWLRKPEEITREEYASFYKSLTNDWEDHLAVKHFSVEGQLEFQGYSFCAEESSI
;
A
#
# COMPACT_ATOMS: atom_id res chain seq x y z
N MET A 1 10.47 -4.43 -26.89
CA MET A 1 9.04 -4.37 -26.57
C MET A 1 8.57 -5.79 -26.64
N VAL A 2 8.35 -6.43 -25.49
CA VAL A 2 7.60 -7.68 -25.44
C VAL A 2 6.15 -7.21 -25.35
N ASP A 3 5.36 -7.49 -26.38
CA ASP A 3 3.93 -7.22 -26.34
C ASP A 3 3.34 -8.14 -25.26
N VAL A 4 2.97 -7.54 -24.12
CA VAL A 4 2.20 -8.24 -23.10
C VAL A 4 0.82 -8.50 -23.71
N GLN A 5 0.50 -9.76 -23.97
CA GLN A 5 -0.84 -10.12 -24.41
C GLN A 5 -1.79 -9.95 -23.23
N MET A 6 -2.66 -8.94 -23.33
CA MET A 6 -3.80 -8.81 -22.43
C MET A 6 -4.96 -9.64 -22.95
N GLY A 7 -5.63 -10.37 -22.06
CA GLY A 7 -6.87 -11.07 -22.36
C GLY A 7 -8.01 -10.12 -22.73
N GLU A 8 -9.20 -10.67 -22.99
CA GLU A 8 -10.38 -9.83 -23.24
C GLU A 8 -10.79 -9.04 -21.98
N ALA A 9 -11.00 -7.74 -22.13
CA ALA A 9 -11.43 -6.87 -21.04
C ALA A 9 -12.93 -7.08 -20.75
N GLU A 10 -13.25 -7.48 -19.53
CA GLU A 10 -14.63 -7.59 -19.04
C GLU A 10 -15.06 -6.30 -18.34
N THR A 11 -16.20 -5.73 -18.73
CA THR A 11 -16.73 -4.50 -18.13
C THR A 11 -17.88 -4.82 -17.17
N PHE A 12 -17.80 -4.28 -15.97
CA PHE A 12 -18.80 -4.43 -14.93
C PHE A 12 -19.32 -3.06 -14.49
N ALA A 13 -20.63 -2.98 -14.22
CA ALA A 13 -21.20 -1.80 -13.58
C ALA A 13 -20.95 -1.88 -12.08
N PHE A 14 -20.64 -0.74 -11.47
CA PHE A 14 -20.70 -0.63 -10.02
C PHE A 14 -22.15 -0.80 -9.56
N GLN A 15 -22.34 -1.33 -8.35
CA GLN A 15 -23.66 -1.34 -7.74
C GLN A 15 -24.19 0.10 -7.57
N ALA A 16 -25.52 0.29 -7.65
CA ALA A 16 -26.12 1.63 -7.69
C ALA A 16 -25.75 2.53 -6.49
N GLU A 17 -25.47 1.91 -5.34
CA GLU A 17 -25.06 2.56 -4.09
C GLU A 17 -23.66 3.21 -4.20
N ILE A 18 -22.81 2.73 -5.13
CA ILE A 18 -21.44 3.18 -5.31
C ILE A 18 -21.33 4.53 -5.99
N ASN A 19 -22.16 4.78 -7.00
CA ASN A 19 -22.12 6.07 -7.70
C ASN A 19 -22.52 7.23 -6.78
N GLN A 20 -23.47 6.99 -5.88
CA GLN A 20 -23.88 7.98 -4.90
C GLN A 20 -22.80 8.16 -3.82
N LEU A 21 -22.19 7.07 -3.32
CA LEU A 21 -21.16 7.17 -2.30
C LEU A 21 -19.85 7.76 -2.84
N LEU A 22 -19.41 7.43 -4.06
CA LEU A 22 -18.23 8.03 -4.68
C LEU A 22 -18.38 9.55 -4.75
N SER A 23 -19.53 10.03 -5.22
CA SER A 23 -19.84 11.45 -5.24
C SER A 23 -19.81 12.07 -3.84
N LEU A 24 -20.31 11.35 -2.82
CA LEU A 24 -20.32 11.80 -1.43
C LEU A 24 -18.91 11.80 -0.79
N ILE A 25 -18.10 10.77 -1.05
CA ILE A 25 -16.73 10.65 -0.56
C ILE A 25 -15.87 11.76 -1.16
N ILE A 26 -15.96 11.95 -2.48
CA ILE A 26 -15.20 12.96 -3.22
C ILE A 26 -15.57 14.37 -2.77
N ASN A 27 -16.86 14.64 -2.52
CA ASN A 27 -17.35 16.00 -2.31
C ASN A 27 -17.69 16.34 -0.84
N THR A 28 -17.75 15.38 0.09
CA THR A 28 -18.36 15.61 1.42
C THR A 28 -17.59 15.02 2.60
N PHE A 29 -16.95 13.85 2.47
CA PHE A 29 -16.39 13.15 3.65
C PHE A 29 -14.94 13.50 4.00
N TYR A 30 -14.15 13.99 3.05
CA TYR A 30 -12.74 14.24 3.29
C TYR A 30 -12.36 15.69 2.95
N SER A 31 -12.20 16.50 3.99
CA SER A 31 -11.56 17.82 3.90
C SER A 31 -10.07 17.71 3.53
N ASN A 32 -9.47 16.56 3.88
CA ASN A 32 -8.06 16.29 3.85
C ASN A 32 -7.75 15.21 2.80
N LYS A 33 -7.17 15.63 1.68
CA LYS A 33 -6.89 14.74 0.56
C LYS A 33 -5.80 13.73 0.85
N GLU A 34 -4.89 14.01 1.78
CA GLU A 34 -3.78 13.14 2.19
C GLU A 34 -4.23 11.80 2.80
N ILE A 35 -5.51 11.69 3.15
CA ILE A 35 -6.12 10.51 3.75
C ILE A 35 -5.99 9.26 2.86
N PHE A 36 -5.95 9.43 1.54
CA PHE A 36 -5.89 8.31 0.60
C PHE A 36 -4.66 7.44 0.85
N LEU A 37 -3.52 8.06 1.17
CA LEU A 37 -2.28 7.36 1.39
C LEU A 37 -2.35 6.52 2.67
N ARG A 38 -3.02 7.04 3.71
CA ARG A 38 -3.27 6.28 4.95
C ARG A 38 -4.14 5.06 4.67
N GLU A 39 -5.25 5.22 3.97
CA GLU A 39 -6.18 4.14 3.66
C GLU A 39 -5.50 3.05 2.81
N LEU A 40 -4.76 3.43 1.76
CA LEU A 40 -4.11 2.46 0.87
C LEU A 40 -2.95 1.72 1.57
N ILE A 41 -2.13 2.41 2.35
CA ILE A 41 -1.09 1.75 3.17
C ILE A 41 -1.72 0.79 4.19
N SER A 42 -2.85 1.17 4.78
CA SER A 42 -3.58 0.32 5.73
C SER A 42 -4.10 -0.96 5.06
N ASN A 43 -4.66 -0.86 3.85
CA ASN A 43 -5.11 -2.01 3.07
C ASN A 43 -3.94 -2.93 2.67
N SER A 44 -2.80 -2.35 2.26
CA SER A 44 -1.58 -3.11 1.97
C SER A 44 -1.04 -3.81 3.23
N SER A 45 -1.11 -3.17 4.40
CA SER A 45 -0.73 -3.81 5.68
C SER A 45 -1.64 -5.00 6.00
N ASP A 46 -2.97 -4.84 5.87
CA ASP A 46 -3.93 -5.94 6.06
C ASP A 46 -3.63 -7.10 5.09
N ALA A 47 -3.23 -6.81 3.83
CA ALA A 47 -2.88 -7.83 2.85
C ALA A 47 -1.60 -8.60 3.21
N LEU A 48 -0.59 -7.91 3.76
CA LEU A 48 0.63 -8.53 4.27
C LEU A 48 0.36 -9.41 5.50
N ASP A 49 -0.51 -8.96 6.41
CA ASP A 49 -0.87 -9.75 7.59
C ASP A 49 -1.67 -11.00 7.22
N LYS A 50 -2.53 -10.94 6.19
CA LYS A 50 -3.23 -12.12 5.66
C LYS A 50 -2.28 -13.18 5.12
N ILE A 51 -1.37 -12.82 4.21
CA ILE A 51 -0.42 -13.80 3.64
C ILE A 51 0.51 -14.34 4.73
N ARG A 52 0.92 -13.49 5.67
CA ARG A 52 1.71 -13.90 6.83
C ARG A 52 0.95 -14.90 7.68
N PHE A 53 -0.34 -14.66 7.95
CA PHE A 53 -1.17 -15.59 8.71
C PHE A 53 -1.29 -16.94 8.01
N GLU A 54 -1.57 -16.96 6.70
CA GLU A 54 -1.62 -18.21 5.92
C GLU A 54 -0.27 -18.94 5.92
N SER A 55 0.85 -18.21 5.93
CA SER A 55 2.19 -18.81 6.00
C SER A 55 2.48 -19.54 7.31
N LEU A 56 1.71 -19.27 8.38
CA LEU A 56 1.84 -19.98 9.66
C LEU A 56 1.37 -21.44 9.53
N THR A 57 0.39 -21.70 8.66
CA THR A 57 -0.12 -23.05 8.39
C THR A 57 0.56 -23.69 7.19
N ASP A 58 0.83 -22.91 6.13
CA ASP A 58 1.47 -23.37 4.90
C ASP A 58 2.56 -22.39 4.43
N LYS A 59 3.82 -22.75 4.70
CA LYS A 59 4.98 -21.90 4.35
C LYS A 59 5.15 -21.69 2.85
N SER A 60 4.59 -22.59 2.02
CA SER A 60 4.73 -22.51 0.56
C SER A 60 4.03 -21.28 -0.03
N LYS A 61 3.08 -20.69 0.71
CA LYS A 61 2.41 -19.43 0.35
C LYS A 61 3.39 -18.26 0.16
N LEU A 62 4.60 -18.32 0.73
CA LEU A 62 5.66 -17.31 0.57
C LEU A 62 6.76 -17.72 -0.44
N ASP A 63 6.62 -18.86 -1.13
CA ASP A 63 7.67 -19.34 -2.06
C ASP A 63 7.85 -18.40 -3.26
N ALA A 64 6.75 -17.81 -3.75
CA ALA A 64 6.77 -16.87 -4.87
C ALA A 64 7.35 -15.50 -4.48
N GLN A 65 7.12 -15.04 -3.24
CA GLN A 65 7.61 -13.77 -2.72
C GLN A 65 7.86 -13.87 -1.21
N PRO A 66 9.12 -14.08 -0.78
CA PRO A 66 9.44 -14.25 0.64
C PRO A 66 9.57 -12.93 1.41
N GLU A 67 9.78 -11.80 0.73
CA GLU A 67 9.94 -10.50 1.37
C GLU A 67 8.59 -9.78 1.52
N LEU A 68 8.24 -9.40 2.75
CA LEU A 68 7.05 -8.61 3.05
C LEU A 68 7.37 -7.10 3.01
N PHE A 69 6.77 -6.36 2.07
CA PHE A 69 7.01 -4.92 1.93
C PHE A 69 5.79 -4.15 1.41
N ILE A 70 5.84 -2.84 1.62
CA ILE A 70 5.03 -1.84 0.92
C ILE A 70 6.01 -0.82 0.33
N ARG A 71 5.95 -0.59 -0.97
CA ARG A 71 6.81 0.32 -1.73
C ARG A 71 5.96 1.43 -2.34
N LEU A 72 6.46 2.67 -2.24
CA LEU A 72 5.84 3.84 -2.85
C LEU A 72 6.74 4.31 -3.99
N VAL A 73 6.20 4.35 -5.21
CA VAL A 73 6.94 4.75 -6.42
C VAL A 73 6.23 5.95 -7.03
N PRO A 74 6.68 7.19 -6.75
CA PRO A 74 6.18 8.36 -7.43
C PRO A 74 6.85 8.47 -8.81
N ASP A 75 6.04 8.62 -9.85
CA ASP A 75 6.48 8.91 -11.21
C ASP A 75 6.01 10.30 -11.62
N LYS A 76 6.97 11.22 -11.72
CA LYS A 76 6.71 12.61 -12.07
C LYS A 76 6.48 12.81 -13.57
N THR A 77 7.02 11.93 -14.42
CA THR A 77 6.84 12.03 -15.88
C THR A 77 5.40 11.70 -16.24
N ASN A 78 4.88 10.60 -15.71
CA ASN A 78 3.52 10.14 -15.98
C ASN A 78 2.48 10.67 -14.98
N ASN A 79 2.92 11.44 -13.99
CA ASN A 79 2.08 11.97 -12.91
C ASN A 79 1.29 10.85 -12.21
N THR A 80 1.98 9.75 -11.88
CA THR A 80 1.40 8.59 -11.21
C THR A 80 2.08 8.36 -9.85
N LEU A 81 1.37 7.66 -8.97
CA LEU A 81 1.90 7.15 -7.72
C LEU A 81 1.52 5.68 -7.62
N SER A 82 2.51 4.79 -7.64
CA SER A 82 2.30 3.36 -7.42
C SER A 82 2.51 3.02 -5.95
N ILE A 83 1.56 2.26 -5.40
CA ILE A 83 1.67 1.63 -4.09
C ILE A 83 1.73 0.13 -4.36
N ILE A 84 2.87 -0.49 -4.05
CA ILE A 84 3.17 -1.88 -4.37
C ILE A 84 3.33 -2.62 -3.06
N ASP A 85 2.46 -3.59 -2.79
CA ASP A 85 2.62 -4.51 -1.67
C ASP A 85 2.84 -5.94 -2.16
N SER A 86 3.51 -6.72 -1.31
CA SER A 86 3.75 -8.15 -1.50
C SER A 86 2.76 -8.98 -0.67
N GLY A 87 1.54 -8.48 -0.50
CA GLY A 87 0.50 -9.15 0.28
C GLY A 87 -0.11 -10.34 -0.45
N ILE A 88 -1.23 -10.84 0.08
CA ILE A 88 -1.94 -12.02 -0.44
C ILE A 88 -2.47 -11.83 -1.88
N GLY A 89 -2.69 -10.59 -2.29
CA GLY A 89 -3.36 -10.27 -3.56
C GLY A 89 -4.86 -10.54 -3.53
N MET A 90 -5.48 -10.45 -4.70
CA MET A 90 -6.90 -10.65 -4.94
C MET A 90 -7.10 -11.52 -6.18
N THR A 91 -8.01 -12.48 -6.08
CA THR A 91 -8.51 -13.25 -7.23
C THR A 91 -9.40 -12.38 -8.12
N LYS A 92 -9.75 -12.84 -9.33
CA LYS A 92 -10.75 -12.17 -10.18
C LYS A 92 -12.08 -11.99 -9.44
N ALA A 93 -12.47 -13.02 -8.68
CA ALA A 93 -13.68 -12.99 -7.88
C ALA A 93 -13.59 -11.90 -6.79
N ASP A 94 -12.46 -11.77 -6.11
CA ASP A 94 -12.25 -10.73 -5.10
C ASP A 94 -12.27 -9.32 -5.69
N LEU A 95 -11.68 -9.12 -6.88
CA LEU A 95 -11.74 -7.83 -7.57
C LEU A 95 -13.19 -7.40 -7.83
N VAL A 96 -14.00 -8.29 -8.39
CA VAL A 96 -15.41 -8.00 -8.70
C VAL A 96 -16.24 -7.85 -7.41
N ASN A 97 -16.03 -8.73 -6.43
CA ASN A 97 -16.84 -8.77 -5.22
C ASN A 97 -16.45 -7.68 -4.22
N ASN A 98 -15.17 -7.38 -4.02
CA ASN A 98 -14.69 -6.49 -2.97
C ASN A 98 -14.45 -5.07 -3.49
N LEU A 99 -13.84 -4.91 -4.68
CA LEU A 99 -13.66 -3.58 -5.28
C LEU A 99 -14.86 -3.13 -6.13
N GLY A 100 -15.69 -4.06 -6.58
CA GLY A 100 -16.93 -3.76 -7.32
C GLY A 100 -18.18 -3.58 -6.45
N THR A 101 -18.09 -3.84 -5.14
CA THR A 101 -19.20 -3.71 -4.16
C THR A 101 -18.77 -2.84 -2.98
N ILE A 102 -19.68 -2.00 -2.45
CA ILE A 102 -19.41 -1.18 -1.26
C ILE A 102 -19.67 -1.95 0.03
N ALA A 103 -18.99 -1.51 1.10
CA ALA A 103 -19.18 -2.02 2.46
C ALA A 103 -18.89 -3.53 2.58
N ARG A 104 -18.19 -4.06 1.57
CA ARG A 104 -17.64 -5.40 1.56
C ARG A 104 -16.14 -5.28 1.73
N SER A 105 -15.64 -5.90 2.78
CA SER A 105 -14.22 -5.92 3.09
C SER A 105 -13.78 -7.36 3.21
N GLY A 106 -12.86 -7.77 2.34
CA GLY A 106 -12.20 -9.07 2.48
C GLY A 106 -11.42 -9.17 3.80
N THR A 107 -11.06 -8.05 4.43
CA THR A 107 -10.47 -8.05 5.78
C THR A 107 -11.51 -8.43 6.83
N LYS A 108 -12.73 -7.91 6.73
CA LYS A 108 -13.81 -8.30 7.64
C LYS A 108 -14.16 -9.78 7.50
N GLU A 109 -14.31 -10.26 6.27
CA GLU A 109 -14.62 -11.66 5.98
C GLU A 109 -13.52 -12.60 6.51
N PHE A 110 -12.25 -12.21 6.34
CA PHE A 110 -11.12 -12.94 6.90
C PHE A 110 -11.15 -12.96 8.44
N MET A 111 -11.43 -11.82 9.09
CA MET A 111 -11.56 -11.75 10.55
C MET A 111 -12.72 -12.60 11.08
N GLU A 112 -13.83 -12.70 10.35
CA GLU A 112 -14.95 -13.59 10.71
C GLU A 112 -14.59 -15.07 10.55
N ALA A 113 -13.74 -15.41 9.57
CA ALA A 113 -13.23 -16.77 9.36
C ALA A 113 -12.18 -17.19 10.41
N LEU A 114 -11.45 -16.24 10.98
CA LEU A 114 -10.54 -16.47 12.09
C LEU A 114 -11.34 -16.87 13.35
N GLN A 115 -11.13 -18.09 13.85
CA GLN A 115 -11.62 -18.48 15.16
C GLN A 115 -10.96 -17.64 16.26
N ALA A 116 -11.70 -17.36 17.35
CA ALA A 116 -11.18 -16.62 18.50
C ALA A 116 -9.86 -17.24 19.01
N GLY A 117 -8.76 -16.48 18.91
CA GLY A 117 -7.42 -16.91 19.36
C GLY A 117 -6.25 -16.52 18.46
N ALA A 118 -6.50 -16.01 17.24
CA ALA A 118 -5.46 -15.43 16.40
C ALA A 118 -5.21 -13.95 16.80
N ASP A 119 -3.97 -13.62 17.16
CA ASP A 119 -3.54 -12.25 17.46
C ASP A 119 -3.31 -11.47 16.16
N VAL A 120 -4.41 -11.12 15.49
CA VAL A 120 -4.40 -10.41 14.20
C VAL A 120 -5.16 -9.10 14.36
N SER A 121 -4.42 -7.99 14.31
CA SER A 121 -4.95 -6.64 14.47
C SER A 121 -5.16 -5.97 13.10
N MET A 122 -6.22 -6.35 12.36
CA MET A 122 -6.56 -5.73 11.09
C MET A 122 -7.65 -4.66 11.21
N ILE A 123 -7.51 -3.58 10.43
CA ILE A 123 -8.28 -2.33 10.60
C ILE A 123 -9.28 -2.04 9.48
N GLY A 124 -9.08 -2.58 8.27
CA GLY A 124 -9.87 -2.25 7.07
C GLY A 124 -11.28 -2.85 7.01
N GLN A 125 -12.08 -2.81 8.08
CA GLN A 125 -13.36 -3.54 8.19
C GLN A 125 -14.55 -2.89 7.47
N PHE A 126 -14.46 -1.59 7.12
CA PHE A 126 -15.58 -0.82 6.57
C PHE A 126 -15.79 -1.00 5.06
N GLY A 127 -14.78 -1.41 4.30
CA GLY A 127 -14.91 -1.65 2.85
C GLY A 127 -15.17 -0.39 2.01
N VAL A 128 -14.69 0.78 2.46
CA VAL A 128 -14.82 2.06 1.73
C VAL A 128 -13.50 2.80 1.51
N GLY A 129 -12.44 2.44 2.26
CA GLY A 129 -11.16 3.15 2.26
C GLY A 129 -10.47 3.20 0.89
N PHE A 130 -10.62 2.14 0.08
CA PHE A 130 -10.07 2.08 -1.28
C PHE A 130 -10.51 3.27 -2.15
N TYR A 131 -11.78 3.67 -2.06
CA TYR A 131 -12.34 4.73 -2.90
C TYR A 131 -11.83 6.13 -2.54
N SER A 132 -11.13 6.30 -1.42
CA SER A 132 -10.41 7.54 -1.10
C SER A 132 -9.31 7.87 -2.12
N ALA A 133 -8.85 6.90 -2.92
CA ALA A 133 -7.94 7.13 -4.04
C ALA A 133 -8.48 8.17 -5.04
N TYR A 134 -9.80 8.20 -5.27
CA TYR A 134 -10.44 9.17 -6.17
C TYR A 134 -10.50 10.61 -5.64
N LEU A 135 -10.03 10.86 -4.41
CA LEU A 135 -9.82 12.24 -3.91
C LEU A 135 -8.67 12.94 -4.63
N VAL A 136 -7.72 12.15 -5.16
CA VAL A 136 -6.47 12.64 -5.77
C VAL A 136 -6.22 12.09 -7.17
N ALA A 137 -6.85 10.98 -7.56
CA ALA A 137 -6.66 10.33 -8.85
C ALA A 137 -7.93 10.39 -9.71
N GLU A 138 -7.77 10.72 -11.00
CA GLU A 138 -8.85 10.63 -11.99
C GLU A 138 -9.09 9.20 -12.48
N ARG A 139 -8.06 8.34 -12.35
CA ARG A 139 -8.05 6.95 -12.82
C ARG A 139 -7.27 6.11 -11.82
N VAL A 140 -7.83 4.98 -11.41
CA VAL A 140 -7.19 4.02 -10.53
C VAL A 140 -7.02 2.71 -11.28
N VAL A 141 -5.81 2.16 -11.23
CA VAL A 141 -5.45 0.86 -11.80
C VAL A 141 -4.91 -0.01 -10.68
N VAL A 142 -5.46 -1.21 -10.53
CA VAL A 142 -5.02 -2.21 -9.56
C VAL A 142 -4.52 -3.41 -10.35
N THR A 143 -3.24 -3.71 -10.25
CA THR A 143 -2.67 -4.96 -10.76
C THR A 143 -2.45 -5.89 -9.58
N THR A 144 -2.96 -7.12 -9.67
CA THR A 144 -2.92 -8.07 -8.55
C THR A 144 -2.68 -9.49 -9.07
N LYS A 145 -1.94 -10.29 -8.30
CA LYS A 145 -1.76 -11.72 -8.50
C LYS A 145 -2.01 -12.41 -7.16
N HIS A 146 -3.05 -13.25 -7.10
CA HIS A 146 -3.26 -14.16 -5.98
C HIS A 146 -2.56 -15.50 -6.26
N ASN A 147 -2.09 -16.23 -5.25
CA ASN A 147 -1.43 -17.53 -5.47
C ASN A 147 -2.34 -18.55 -6.16
N ASP A 148 -3.65 -18.46 -5.90
CA ASP A 148 -4.66 -19.42 -6.38
C ASP A 148 -5.42 -18.93 -7.65
N ASP A 149 -4.95 -17.89 -8.33
CA ASP A 149 -5.57 -17.35 -9.56
C ASP A 149 -4.52 -16.67 -10.46
N GLU A 150 -4.89 -16.27 -11.67
CA GLU A 150 -3.99 -15.58 -12.62
C GLU A 150 -3.74 -14.10 -12.24
N GLN A 151 -2.87 -13.41 -12.99
CA GLN A 151 -2.65 -11.98 -12.81
C GLN A 151 -3.79 -11.20 -13.48
N TYR A 152 -4.39 -10.26 -12.75
CA TYR A 152 -5.46 -9.41 -13.29
C TYR A 152 -5.16 -7.93 -13.11
N VAL A 153 -5.67 -7.15 -14.04
CA VAL A 153 -5.68 -5.70 -14.01
C VAL A 153 -7.13 -5.23 -13.89
N TRP A 154 -7.41 -4.52 -12.81
CA TRP A 154 -8.66 -3.81 -12.60
C TRP A 154 -8.46 -2.31 -12.85
N GLU A 155 -9.39 -1.68 -13.57
CA GLU A 155 -9.30 -0.24 -13.89
C GLU A 155 -10.65 0.46 -13.78
N SER A 156 -10.64 1.68 -13.22
CA SER A 156 -11.83 2.54 -13.19
C SER A 156 -11.48 4.03 -13.07
N GLN A 157 -12.39 4.85 -13.59
CA GLN A 157 -12.38 6.31 -13.51
C GLN A 157 -13.50 6.84 -12.61
N ALA A 158 -14.04 6.01 -11.71
CA ALA A 158 -15.22 6.34 -10.89
C ALA A 158 -16.49 6.71 -11.70
N GLY A 159 -16.55 6.37 -12.99
CA GLY A 159 -17.63 6.71 -13.92
C GLY A 159 -18.84 5.78 -13.93
N GLY A 160 -19.02 4.94 -12.91
CA GLY A 160 -20.13 3.97 -12.82
C GLY A 160 -19.84 2.57 -13.31
N SER A 161 -18.66 2.33 -13.86
CA SER A 161 -18.18 1.00 -14.22
C SER A 161 -16.68 0.84 -13.94
N PHE A 162 -16.25 -0.41 -14.00
CA PHE A 162 -14.84 -0.80 -13.97
C PHE A 162 -14.60 -1.92 -14.98
N THR A 163 -13.34 -2.10 -15.36
CA THR A 163 -12.92 -3.21 -16.21
C THR A 163 -12.01 -4.15 -15.44
N THR A 164 -12.06 -5.43 -15.78
CA THR A 164 -11.11 -6.44 -15.30
C THR A 164 -10.55 -7.17 -16.52
N THR A 165 -9.23 -7.27 -16.59
CA THR A 165 -8.52 -7.90 -17.70
C THR A 165 -7.49 -8.88 -17.16
N GLU A 166 -7.47 -10.10 -17.67
CA GLU A 166 -6.41 -11.07 -17.38
C GLU A 166 -5.12 -10.63 -18.09
N LYS A 167 -4.00 -10.67 -17.37
CA LYS A 167 -2.68 -10.37 -17.91
C LYS A 167 -1.95 -11.70 -18.06
N GLU A 168 -1.74 -12.15 -19.29
CA GLU A 168 -0.94 -13.35 -19.51
C GLU A 168 0.50 -13.06 -19.11
N VAL A 169 0.96 -13.77 -18.07
CA VAL A 169 2.34 -13.67 -17.61
C VAL A 169 3.19 -14.47 -18.59
N SER A 170 3.95 -13.80 -19.45
CA SER A 170 5.05 -14.46 -20.15
C SER A 170 6.10 -14.86 -19.11
N ASP A 171 6.52 -16.13 -19.10
CA ASP A 171 7.46 -16.78 -18.15
C ASP A 171 8.82 -16.06 -17.90
N ASP A 172 9.06 -14.89 -18.51
CA ASP A 172 10.30 -14.11 -18.44
C ASP A 172 10.20 -12.84 -17.56
N GLU A 173 9.10 -12.57 -16.87
CA GLU A 173 8.93 -11.34 -16.08
C GLU A 173 8.82 -11.61 -14.58
N ASP A 174 9.98 -11.59 -13.90
CA ASP A 174 10.05 -11.10 -12.53
C ASP A 174 9.42 -9.69 -12.52
N ASP A 175 8.34 -9.53 -11.77
CA ASP A 175 7.57 -8.29 -11.56
C ASP A 175 8.40 -7.26 -10.75
N GLU A 176 9.63 -6.97 -11.19
CA GLU A 176 10.20 -5.66 -10.99
C GLU A 176 9.43 -4.68 -11.87
N PRO A 177 9.15 -3.44 -11.41
CA PRO A 177 8.61 -2.41 -12.28
C PRO A 177 9.48 -2.39 -13.52
N LYS A 178 8.88 -2.72 -14.68
CA LYS A 178 9.55 -2.61 -15.97
C LYS A 178 10.24 -1.26 -15.95
N LYS A 179 11.57 -1.27 -16.12
CA LYS A 179 12.30 -0.08 -16.53
C LYS A 179 11.65 0.34 -17.84
N GLU A 180 10.59 1.14 -17.75
CA GLU A 180 10.07 1.88 -18.88
C GLU A 180 11.28 2.66 -19.36
N LYS A 181 11.78 2.26 -20.53
CA LYS A 181 12.65 3.11 -21.31
C LYS A 181 11.78 4.28 -21.75
N GLU A 182 11.58 5.24 -20.86
CA GLU A 182 11.00 6.51 -21.23
C GLU A 182 11.98 7.24 -22.15
N GLY A 183 11.50 7.47 -23.38
CA GLY A 183 11.83 8.63 -24.21
C GLY A 183 13.29 8.87 -24.57
N ASP A 184 13.65 8.54 -25.82
CA ASP A 184 14.60 9.39 -26.54
C ASP A 184 14.02 10.82 -26.55
N ILE A 185 14.56 11.71 -25.71
CA ILE A 185 14.40 13.15 -25.92
C ILE A 185 15.33 13.51 -27.09
N GLU A 186 14.79 13.47 -28.31
CA GLU A 186 15.36 14.22 -29.42
C GLU A 186 15.04 15.70 -29.20
N GLU A 187 15.93 16.43 -28.52
CA GLU A 187 16.09 17.85 -28.85
C GLU A 187 16.64 17.90 -30.27
N VAL A 188 15.75 18.09 -31.24
CA VAL A 188 16.13 18.50 -32.59
C VAL A 188 16.56 19.96 -32.51
N ASP A 189 17.80 20.19 -32.11
CA ASP A 189 18.49 21.44 -32.39
C ASP A 189 19.17 21.25 -33.76
N GLU A 190 18.59 21.89 -34.77
CA GLU A 190 19.19 21.98 -36.09
C GLU A 190 20.57 22.66 -35.99
N GLU A 191 21.59 21.95 -36.49
CA GLU A 191 22.96 22.39 -36.85
C GLU A 191 24.11 21.83 -35.99
N LYS A 192 24.70 20.70 -36.42
CA LYS A 192 26.07 20.63 -37.00
C LYS A 192 26.61 19.20 -37.11
N GLU A 193 27.25 18.96 -38.25
CA GLU A 193 27.95 17.74 -38.64
C GLU A 193 29.05 17.27 -37.67
N SER A 194 29.19 15.94 -37.64
CA SER A 194 30.43 15.17 -37.41
C SER A 194 31.02 15.11 -35.99
N LYS A 195 30.75 14.00 -35.29
CA LYS A 195 31.76 13.02 -34.83
C LYS A 195 31.08 12.00 -33.91
N SER A 196 31.29 10.71 -34.22
CA SER A 196 30.90 9.56 -33.42
C SER A 196 31.40 9.67 -31.97
N LYS A 197 30.57 10.13 -31.05
CA LYS A 197 30.78 9.98 -29.61
C LYS A 197 29.94 8.80 -29.15
N LYS A 198 30.62 7.75 -28.65
CA LYS A 198 30.00 6.63 -27.93
C LYS A 198 29.05 7.23 -26.86
N LYS A 199 27.73 7.03 -27.01
CA LYS A 199 26.73 7.40 -26.00
C LYS A 199 27.13 6.68 -24.70
N LYS A 200 27.57 7.43 -23.68
CA LYS A 200 27.70 6.90 -22.31
C LYS A 200 26.28 6.68 -21.81
N ILE A 201 25.86 5.42 -21.74
CA ILE A 201 24.64 5.04 -21.04
C ILE A 201 24.87 5.41 -19.56
N LYS A 202 24.15 6.41 -19.07
CA LYS A 202 24.05 6.65 -17.63
C LYS A 202 23.07 5.61 -17.10
N GLU A 203 23.60 4.61 -16.41
CA GLU A 203 22.77 3.66 -15.68
C GLU A 203 22.13 4.41 -14.50
N VAL A 204 20.81 4.57 -14.55
CA VAL A 204 20.03 5.10 -13.43
C VAL A 204 19.74 3.92 -12.51
N SER A 205 20.47 3.84 -11.39
CA SER A 205 20.19 2.90 -10.32
C SER A 205 19.18 3.52 -9.34
N HIS A 206 18.12 2.78 -9.02
CA HIS A 206 17.20 3.13 -7.96
C HIS A 206 17.56 2.30 -6.72
N GLU A 207 17.64 2.94 -5.56
CA GLU A 207 17.84 2.27 -4.27
C GLU A 207 16.59 2.45 -3.40
N TRP A 208 16.12 1.35 -2.80
CA TRP A 208 14.99 1.40 -1.89
C TRP A 208 15.40 2.03 -0.56
N GLN A 209 14.69 3.09 -0.17
CA GLN A 209 14.85 3.72 1.13
C GLN A 209 13.75 3.27 2.09
N LEU A 210 14.14 2.66 3.21
CA LEU A 210 13.19 2.37 4.30
C LEU A 210 12.77 3.68 4.98
N ILE A 211 11.51 4.07 4.76
CA ILE A 211 10.92 5.28 5.35
C ILE A 211 10.36 5.01 6.75
N ASN A 212 9.70 3.85 6.96
CA ASN A 212 9.13 3.50 8.25
C ASN A 212 10.19 2.84 9.15
N LYS A 213 11.06 3.66 9.74
CA LYS A 213 12.13 3.20 10.64
C LYS A 213 11.66 3.00 12.08
N GLN A 214 10.53 3.60 12.44
CA GLN A 214 10.01 3.57 13.79
C GLN A 214 9.31 2.24 14.04
N LYS A 215 9.92 1.40 14.87
CA LYS A 215 9.25 0.17 15.31
C LYS A 215 8.18 0.55 16.34
N PRO A 216 6.99 -0.07 16.29
CA PRO A 216 5.95 0.15 17.29
C PRO A 216 6.46 -0.37 18.64
N ILE A 217 6.91 0.53 19.50
CA ILE A 217 7.39 0.13 20.83
C ILE A 217 6.24 -0.28 21.74
N TRP A 218 4.99 0.18 21.49
CA TRP A 218 3.81 -0.15 22.31
C TRP A 218 3.43 -1.62 22.29
N LEU A 219 3.73 -2.33 21.20
CA LEU A 219 3.46 -3.76 21.09
C LEU A 219 4.49 -4.63 21.83
N ARG A 220 5.59 -4.03 22.32
CA ARG A 220 6.65 -4.74 23.04
C ARG A 220 6.43 -4.63 24.53
N LYS A 221 6.86 -5.66 25.26
CA LYS A 221 6.79 -5.65 26.72
C LYS A 221 7.68 -4.53 27.28
N PRO A 222 7.24 -3.78 28.32
CA PRO A 222 8.02 -2.70 28.90
C PRO A 222 9.45 -3.11 29.30
N GLU A 223 9.65 -4.37 29.72
CA GLU A 223 10.94 -4.93 30.14
C GLU A 223 11.92 -5.16 28.98
N GLU A 224 11.41 -5.26 27.75
CA GLU A 224 12.20 -5.50 26.54
C GLU A 224 12.61 -4.20 25.85
N ILE A 225 12.18 -3.04 26.37
CA ILE A 225 12.42 -1.73 25.76
C ILE A 225 13.45 -0.97 26.57
N THR A 226 14.54 -0.59 25.92
CA THR A 226 15.62 0.19 26.52
C THR A 226 15.24 1.66 26.69
N ARG A 227 15.95 2.38 27.58
CA ARG A 227 15.74 3.82 27.77
C ARG A 227 16.05 4.59 26.47
N GLU A 228 17.06 4.14 25.74
CA GLU A 228 17.47 4.69 24.45
C GLU A 228 16.37 4.53 23.39
N GLU A 229 15.65 3.41 23.39
CA GLU A 229 14.50 3.22 22.50
C GLU A 229 13.34 4.14 22.86
N TYR A 230 13.04 4.31 24.16
CA TYR A 230 12.05 5.31 24.60
C TYR A 230 12.46 6.74 24.24
N ALA A 231 13.74 7.09 24.38
CA ALA A 231 14.26 8.40 24.04
C ALA A 231 14.20 8.66 22.53
N SER A 232 14.63 7.69 21.72
CA SER A 232 14.51 7.77 20.26
C SER A 232 13.06 7.90 19.82
N PHE A 233 12.14 7.17 20.44
CA PHE A 233 10.71 7.28 20.14
C PHE A 233 10.15 8.65 20.52
N TYR A 234 10.44 9.14 21.72
CA TYR A 234 10.05 10.48 22.19
C TYR A 234 10.49 11.57 21.20
N LYS A 235 11.78 11.64 20.86
CA LYS A 235 12.32 12.62 19.91
C LYS A 235 11.65 12.56 18.56
N SER A 236 11.36 11.35 18.10
CA SER A 236 10.71 11.12 16.82
C SER A 236 9.23 11.52 16.79
N LEU A 237 8.57 11.54 17.95
CA LEU A 237 7.17 11.95 18.11
C LEU A 237 7.04 13.47 18.29
N THR A 238 7.95 14.08 19.06
CA THR A 238 7.87 15.49 19.45
C THR A 238 8.70 16.42 18.56
N ASN A 239 9.59 15.87 17.73
CA ASN A 239 10.67 16.60 17.05
C ASN A 239 11.61 17.36 18.02
N ASP A 240 11.64 16.93 19.29
CA ASP A 240 12.56 17.45 20.30
C ASP A 240 13.96 16.84 20.10
N TRP A 241 14.99 17.62 20.43
CA TRP A 241 16.38 17.18 20.40
C TRP A 241 16.84 16.65 21.77
N GLU A 242 16.16 17.05 22.85
CA GLU A 242 16.38 16.58 24.22
C GLU A 242 15.65 15.26 24.50
N ASP A 243 16.13 14.53 25.51
CA ASP A 243 15.48 13.30 25.97
C ASP A 243 14.25 13.63 26.84
N HIS A 244 13.39 12.65 27.04
CA HIS A 244 12.31 12.76 28.03
C HIS A 244 12.88 12.65 29.46
N LEU A 245 12.32 13.41 30.39
CA LEU A 245 12.63 13.32 31.82
C LEU A 245 12.15 11.98 32.40
N ALA A 246 10.94 11.57 32.05
CA ALA A 246 10.34 10.32 32.52
C ALA A 246 9.36 9.75 31.49
N VAL A 247 9.25 8.42 31.46
CA VAL A 247 8.28 7.71 30.62
C VAL A 247 7.48 6.74 31.50
N LYS A 248 6.17 6.69 31.26
CA LYS A 248 5.28 5.67 31.82
C LYS A 248 4.63 4.91 30.68
N HIS A 249 5.01 3.64 30.54
CA HIS A 249 4.32 2.67 29.69
C HIS A 249 3.24 1.97 30.52
N PHE A 250 2.02 1.92 30.03
CA PHE A 250 0.92 1.26 30.72
C PHE A 250 -0.06 0.58 29.75
N SER A 251 -0.69 -0.48 30.24
CA SER A 251 -1.81 -1.17 29.58
C SER A 251 -3.04 -1.03 30.48
N VAL A 252 -4.19 -0.78 29.88
CA VAL A 252 -5.48 -0.78 30.55
C VAL A 252 -6.32 -1.89 29.92
N GLU A 253 -6.76 -2.82 30.76
CA GLU A 253 -7.66 -3.92 30.39
C GLU A 253 -8.98 -3.76 31.15
N GLY A 254 -10.11 -3.92 30.46
CA GLY A 254 -11.44 -3.68 31.03
C GLY A 254 -12.51 -3.55 29.94
N GLN A 255 -13.53 -2.70 30.16
CA GLN A 255 -14.49 -2.37 29.09
C GLN A 255 -13.85 -1.61 27.92
N LEU A 256 -12.71 -0.97 28.16
CA LEU A 256 -11.84 -0.38 27.15
C LEU A 256 -10.48 -1.04 27.30
N GLU A 257 -9.94 -1.52 26.18
CA GLU A 257 -8.60 -2.10 26.11
C GLU A 257 -7.71 -1.17 25.30
N PHE A 258 -6.64 -0.67 25.91
CA PHE A 258 -5.65 0.12 25.20
C PHE A 258 -4.29 0.08 25.89
N GLN A 259 -3.24 0.21 25.09
CA GLN A 259 -1.88 0.40 25.55
C GLN A 259 -1.47 1.84 25.27
N GLY A 260 -0.66 2.42 26.12
CA GLY A 260 -0.30 3.83 26.01
C GLY A 260 0.99 4.22 26.70
N TYR A 261 1.45 5.40 26.33
CA TYR A 261 2.61 6.06 26.89
C TYR A 261 2.26 7.44 27.40
N SER A 262 2.89 7.81 28.50
CA SER A 262 2.97 9.20 28.93
C SER A 262 4.44 9.57 29.07
N PHE A 263 4.88 10.57 28.30
CA PHE A 263 6.20 11.17 28.42
C PHE A 263 6.10 12.46 29.21
N CYS A 264 7.03 12.67 30.13
CA CYS A 264 7.29 13.94 30.77
C CYS A 264 8.53 14.54 30.10
N ALA A 265 8.38 15.70 29.46
CA ALA A 265 9.48 16.41 28.83
C ALA A 265 10.44 16.96 29.90
N GLU A 266 11.73 17.04 29.57
CA GLU A 266 12.67 17.82 30.37
C GLU A 266 12.36 19.31 30.15
N GLU A 267 12.24 20.07 31.23
CA GLU A 267 11.71 21.44 31.18
C GLU A 267 12.76 22.39 30.58
N SER A 268 12.87 22.45 29.24
CA SER A 268 13.71 23.42 28.51
C SER A 268 13.32 23.58 27.02
N SER A 269 12.04 23.50 26.63
CA SER A 269 11.58 23.98 25.31
C SER A 269 10.05 24.23 25.29
N ILE A 270 9.60 25.36 25.86
CA ILE A 270 8.35 26.03 25.44
C ILE A 270 8.76 27.31 24.71
#